data_AF-A0A7Z9ILH3-F1
#
_entry.id   AF-A0A7Z9ILH3-F1
#
_cell.length_a   1.000
_cell.length_b   1.000
_cell.length_c   1.000
_cell.angle_alpha   90.00
_cell.angle_beta   90.00
_cell.angle_gamma   90.00
#
_symmetry.space_group_name_H-M   'P 1'
#
loop_
_entity.id
_entity.type
_entity.pdbx_description
1 polymer ?
#
loop_
_entity_poly.entity_id
_entity_poly.type
_entity_poly.pdbx_seq_one_letter_code
_entity_poly.pdbx_strand_id
1 'polypeptide(L)' 'MQKLNRAEVEIVLASGSSLAESDLSETNLSGIDFSAVDMSSCDVRYADLTGAVLDSVNLSHSPRTPACSKIKRRKVS' A
#
# COMPACT_ATOMS: atom_id res chain seq x y z
N MET A 1 -11.41 -6.68 -6.63
CA MET A 1 -10.62 -6.11 -5.53
C MET A 1 -10.44 -7.20 -4.49
N GLN A 2 -9.21 -7.72 -4.37
CA GLN A 2 -8.85 -8.74 -3.40
C GLN A 2 -8.38 -8.03 -2.13
N LYS A 3 -9.01 -8.29 -0.99
CA LYS A 3 -8.57 -7.72 0.29
C LYS A 3 -7.39 -8.55 0.80
N LEU A 4 -6.21 -7.94 0.88
CA LEU A 4 -5.02 -8.61 1.38
C LEU A 4 -4.79 -8.29 2.86
N ASN A 5 -4.35 -9.30 3.61
CA ASN A 5 -3.91 -9.13 4.99
C ASN A 5 -2.40 -8.83 5.06
N ARG A 6 -1.93 -8.45 6.25
CA ARG A 6 -0.51 -8.15 6.50
C ARG A 6 0.42 -9.29 6.06
N ALA A 7 0.05 -10.54 6.36
CA ALA A 7 0.89 -11.69 6.03
C ALA A 7 0.99 -11.90 4.52
N GLU A 8 -0.11 -11.71 3.79
CA GLU A 8 -0.12 -11.78 2.32
C GLU A 8 0.71 -10.68 1.69
N VAL A 9 0.68 -9.46 2.24
CA VAL A 9 1.55 -8.37 1.80
C VAL A 9 3.02 -8.74 1.99
N GLU A 10 3.40 -9.28 3.15
CA GLU A 10 4.77 -9.75 3.41
C GLU A 10 5.18 -10.88 2.44
N ILE A 11 4.27 -11.78 2.07
CA ILE A 11 4.52 -12.84 1.08
C ILE A 11 4.69 -12.26 -0.33
N VAL A 12 3.85 -11.29 -0.70
CA VAL A 12 3.94 -10.59 -2.00
C VAL A 12 5.26 -9.84 -2.11
N LEU A 13 5.68 -9.17 -1.04
CA LEU A 13 6.98 -8.52 -0.93
C LEU A 13 8.13 -9.51 -1.03
N ALA A 14 8.06 -10.63 -0.33
CA ALA A 14 9.07 -11.68 -0.38
C ALA A 14 9.17 -12.35 -1.77
N SER A 15 8.07 -12.36 -2.53
CA SER A 15 8.03 -12.91 -3.89
C SER A 15 8.28 -11.87 -4.98
N GLY A 16 8.45 -10.59 -4.64
CA GLY A 16 8.61 -9.49 -5.60
C GLY A 16 7.39 -9.30 -6.52
N SER A 17 6.22 -9.75 -6.08
CA SER A 17 4.97 -9.64 -6.86
C SER A 17 4.37 -8.24 -6.71
N SER A 18 3.50 -7.84 -7.66
CA SER A 18 2.80 -6.56 -7.55
C SER A 18 1.61 -6.65 -6.60
N LEU A 19 1.36 -5.55 -5.88
CA LEU A 19 0.16 -5.31 -5.06
C LEU A 19 -0.85 -4.42 -5.81
N ALA A 20 -0.70 -4.30 -7.13
CA ALA A 20 -1.56 -3.47 -7.95
C ALA A 20 -3.03 -3.92 -7.83
N GLU A 21 -3.96 -2.97 -7.81
CA GLU A 21 -5.42 -3.21 -7.71
C GLU A 21 -5.90 -3.99 -6.46
N SER A 22 -5.03 -4.16 -5.46
CA SER A 22 -5.36 -4.83 -4.20
C SER A 22 -6.09 -3.90 -3.24
N ASP A 23 -6.88 -4.47 -2.33
CA ASP A 23 -7.53 -3.76 -1.25
C ASP A 23 -6.74 -4.00 0.05
N LEU A 24 -6.07 -2.96 0.51
CA LEU A 24 -5.32 -2.88 1.76
C LEU A 24 -6.01 -1.95 2.76
N SER A 25 -7.29 -1.63 2.55
CA SER A 25 -8.01 -0.73 3.43
C SER A 25 -8.14 -1.29 4.85
N GLU A 26 -7.96 -0.41 5.84
CA GLU A 26 -7.99 -0.75 7.28
C GLU A 26 -6.94 -1.78 7.72
N THR A 27 -5.87 -1.98 6.94
CA THR A 27 -4.83 -2.98 7.24
C THR A 27 -3.67 -2.36 8.00
N ASN A 28 -3.09 -3.09 8.95
CA ASN A 28 -1.87 -2.65 9.63
C ASN A 28 -0.64 -3.05 8.82
N LEU A 29 -0.01 -2.06 8.18
CA LEU A 29 1.18 -2.17 7.35
C LEU A 29 2.37 -1.42 7.96
N SER A 30 2.34 -1.20 9.28
CA SER A 30 3.38 -0.45 9.99
C SER A 30 4.73 -1.16 9.91
N GLY A 31 5.79 -0.44 9.55
CA GLY A 31 7.16 -0.98 9.48
C GLY A 31 7.44 -1.90 8.30
N ILE A 32 6.52 -2.04 7.34
CA ILE A 32 6.71 -2.86 6.15
C ILE A 32 7.54 -2.11 5.11
N ASP A 33 8.45 -2.82 4.45
CA ASP A 33 9.23 -2.31 3.34
C ASP A 33 8.50 -2.54 2.01
N PHE A 34 7.96 -1.48 1.42
CA PHE A 34 7.33 -1.49 0.09
C PHE A 34 8.28 -0.96 -1.01
N SER A 35 9.58 -0.95 -0.75
CA SER A 35 10.55 -0.38 -1.70
C SER A 35 10.47 -1.09 -3.05
N ALA A 36 10.38 -0.30 -4.12
CA ALA A 36 10.28 -0.79 -5.51
C ALA A 36 9.06 -1.69 -5.83
N VAL A 37 8.02 -1.67 -5.00
CA VAL A 37 6.80 -2.47 -5.24
C VAL A 37 5.81 -1.70 -6.09
N ASP A 38 5.13 -2.41 -6.98
CA ASP A 38 4.04 -1.84 -7.75
C ASP A 38 2.72 -1.90 -6.95
N MET A 39 2.26 -0.75 -6.47
CA MET A 39 1.00 -0.56 -5.75
C MET A 39 0.03 0.31 -6.56
N SER A 40 0.18 0.34 -7.89
CA SER A 40 -0.71 1.10 -8.77
C SER A 40 -2.16 0.65 -8.58
N SER A 41 -3.07 1.63 -8.45
CA SER A 41 -4.51 1.39 -8.21
C SER A 41 -4.85 0.59 -6.93
N CYS A 42 -3.93 0.45 -5.97
CA CYS A 42 -4.19 -0.21 -4.69
C CYS A 42 -4.99 0.71 -3.75
N ASP A 43 -5.97 0.16 -3.03
CA ASP A 43 -6.73 0.88 -2.01
C ASP A 43 -6.05 0.76 -0.65
N VAL A 44 -5.50 1.86 -0.12
CA VAL A 44 -4.85 1.91 1.20
C VAL A 44 -5.62 2.81 2.19
N ARG A 45 -6.93 3.03 1.94
CA ARG A 45 -7.76 3.88 2.82
C ARG A 45 -7.77 3.34 4.24
N TYR A 46 -7.49 4.18 5.23
CA TYR A 46 -7.42 3.81 6.64
C TYR A 46 -6.33 2.78 7.01
N ALA A 47 -5.42 2.43 6.10
CA ALA A 47 -4.28 1.58 6.41
C ALA A 47 -3.30 2.31 7.36
N ASP A 48 -2.71 1.57 8.30
CA ASP A 48 -1.62 2.09 9.13
C ASP A 48 -0.28 1.86 8.43
N LEU A 49 0.32 2.92 7.91
CA LEU A 49 1.63 2.90 7.26
C LEU A 49 2.74 3.48 8.16
N THR A 50 2.52 3.52 9.49
CA THR A 50 3.49 4.10 10.42
C THR A 50 4.83 3.37 10.34
N GLY A 51 5.89 4.09 9.94
CA GLY A 51 7.23 3.50 9.78
C GLY A 51 7.41 2.62 8.55
N ALA A 52 6.43 2.54 7.65
CA ALA A 52 6.59 1.82 6.39
C ALA A 52 7.60 2.53 5.47
N VAL A 53 8.43 1.75 4.77
CA VAL A 53 9.37 2.26 3.76
C VAL A 53 8.65 2.29 2.42
N LEU A 54 8.55 3.47 1.82
CA LEU A 54 7.85 3.70 0.54
C LEU A 54 8.82 4.21 -0.52
N ASP A 55 10.10 3.84 -0.40
CA ASP A 55 11.15 4.38 -1.26
C ASP A 55 11.00 3.80 -2.68
N SER A 56 10.95 4.68 -3.69
CA SER A 56 10.75 4.27 -5.08
C SER A 56 9.50 3.42 -5.36
N VAL A 57 8.47 3.49 -4.50
CA VAL A 57 7.23 2.72 -4.69
C VAL A 57 6.40 3.30 -5.84
N ASN A 58 5.89 2.44 -6.73
CA ASN A 58 5.06 2.89 -7.83
C ASN A 58 3.61 3.07 -7.37
N LEU A 59 3.25 4.32 -7.06
CA LEU A 59 1.89 4.75 -6.72
C LEU A 59 1.21 5.46 -7.90
N SER A 60 1.62 5.19 -9.14
CA SER A 60 1.05 5.86 -10.33
C SER A 60 -0.47 5.69 -10.36
N HIS A 61 -1.14 6.75 -9.94
CA HIS A 61 -2.59 6.89 -9.93
C HIS A 61 -3.02 7.27 -11.35
N SER A 62 -3.69 6.37 -12.08
CA SER A 62 -4.50 6.77 -13.23
C SER A 62 -5.94 6.96 -12.75
N PRO A 63 -6.42 8.19 -12.57
CA PRO A 63 -7.66 8.46 -11.85
C PRO A 63 -8.85 8.23 -12.78
N ARG A 64 -9.50 7.07 -12.64
CA ARG A 64 -10.87 6.89 -13.16
C ARG A 64 -11.85 6.33 -12.14
N THR A 65 -11.57 6.48 -10.84
CA THR A 65 -12.49 6.13 -9.75
C THR A 65 -12.38 7.12 -8.55
N PRO A 66 -13.49 7.50 -7.91
CA PRO A 66 -13.54 8.56 -6.90
C PRO A 66 -13.17 8.07 -5.48
N ALA A 67 -12.12 7.26 -5.33
CA ALA A 67 -11.70 6.67 -4.06
C ALA A 67 -10.30 7.10 -3.60
N CYS A 68 -9.88 8.33 -3.90
CA CYS A 68 -8.60 8.87 -3.42
C CYS A 68 -8.83 9.66 -2.11
N SER A 69 -9.15 8.97 -1.00
CA SER A 69 -9.37 9.62 0.29
C SER A 69 -8.30 9.26 1.32
N LYS A 70 -7.38 10.21 1.54
CA LYS A 70 -6.61 10.39 2.78
C LYS A 70 -5.65 9.25 3.16
N ILE A 71 -4.50 9.20 2.47
CA ILE A 71 -3.29 8.71 3.12
C ILE A 71 -2.97 9.71 4.24
N LYS A 72 -3.21 9.35 5.51
CA LYS A 72 -2.65 10.09 6.64
C LYS A 72 -1.14 9.84 6.62
N ARG A 73 -0.40 10.61 5.82
CA ARG A 73 1.05 10.79 6.03
C ARG A 73 1.19 11.50 7.37
N ARG A 74 1.21 10.75 8.48
CA ARG A 74 1.73 11.28 9.74
C ARG A 74 3.19 11.60 9.45
N LYS A 75 3.50 12.90 9.33
CA LYS A 75 4.86 13.41 9.38
C LYS A 75 5.56 12.71 10.53
N VAL A 76 6.55 11.89 10.21
CA VAL A 76 7.57 11.51 11.18
C VAL A 76 8.33 12.81 11.43
N SER A 77 8.18 13.37 12.63
CA SER A 77 8.96 14.52 13.10
C SER A 77 10.42 14.16 13.24
#